data_AF-L0J758-F1
#
_entry.id   AF-L0J758-F1
#
_cell.length_a   1.000
_cell.length_b   1.000
_cell.length_c   1.000
_cell.angle_alpha   90.00
_cell.angle_beta   90.00
_cell.angle_gamma   90.00
#
_symmetry.space_group_name_H-M   'P 1'
#
loop_
_entity.id
_entity.type
_entity.pdbx_description
1 polymer ?
#
loop_
_entity_poly.entity_id
_entity_poly.type
_entity_poly.pdbx_seq_one_letter_code
_entity_poly.pdbx_strand_id
1 'polypeptide(L)'
;MLRVVGDTNVLVSAAIGSRHGASAKLLAAAKRHDITLLACNALIDEVTEVLARPHLRARISEQDAQAFVDGVILLAEWVQDRPESQIPQVCADADDNFLVALYQDGDAAMLVSGDKKVRQISYPNVHVYSPLDAINTLTRQHDSDDGFLPGRAEDFYLHVDAEGIRPLVTLYAYLHKQLMFGSPSELSSILPNLIVPERLPLFRSNIDAMRALLDNRSLYSRPSYAAPDVCHLRLPPNTGELVRSTRDIVLPEDTIFLTALRCPDLEDPPWLAVDHWRVFHIDLDPVPPSAIGARSPR
;
A
#
# COMPACT_ATOMS: atom_id res chain seq x y z
N MET A 1 -15.56 4.01 4.30
CA MET A 1 -15.99 2.60 4.48
C MET A 1 -15.08 1.71 3.66
N LEU A 2 -14.71 0.54 4.17
CA LEU A 2 -13.77 -0.34 3.49
C LEU A 2 -14.41 -1.00 2.27
N ARG A 3 -13.74 -0.95 1.12
CA ARG A 3 -14.20 -1.54 -0.13
C ARG A 3 -13.50 -2.89 -0.34
N VAL A 4 -14.26 -3.94 -0.64
CA VAL A 4 -13.76 -5.32 -0.64
C VAL A 4 -14.24 -6.06 -1.89
N VAL A 5 -13.32 -6.74 -2.55
CA VAL A 5 -13.62 -7.70 -3.62
C VAL A 5 -13.61 -9.11 -3.03
N GLY A 6 -14.73 -9.81 -3.13
CA GLY A 6 -14.79 -11.24 -2.86
C GLY A 6 -14.61 -12.00 -4.16
N ASP A 7 -13.58 -12.83 -4.26
CA ASP A 7 -13.38 -13.77 -5.36
C ASP A 7 -14.62 -14.69 -5.54
N THR A 8 -14.87 -15.14 -6.76
CA THR A 8 -15.85 -16.16 -7.13
C THR A 8 -15.90 -17.32 -6.14
N ASN A 9 -14.75 -17.89 -5.75
CA ASN A 9 -14.70 -19.01 -4.79
C ASN A 9 -15.20 -18.62 -3.39
N VAL A 10 -15.05 -17.35 -3.00
CA VAL A 10 -15.50 -16.83 -1.71
C VAL A 10 -17.01 -16.68 -1.74
N LEU A 11 -17.56 -16.09 -2.81
CA LEU A 11 -19.01 -15.94 -2.98
C LEU A 11 -19.71 -17.30 -3.08
N VAL A 12 -19.18 -18.23 -3.89
CA VAL A 12 -19.68 -19.60 -3.98
C VAL A 12 -19.61 -20.29 -2.61
N SER A 13 -18.49 -20.17 -1.89
CA SER A 13 -18.36 -20.73 -0.54
C SER A 13 -19.33 -20.11 0.47
N ALA A 14 -19.70 -18.84 0.32
CA ALA A 14 -20.72 -18.19 1.14
C ALA A 14 -22.13 -18.72 0.83
N ALA A 15 -22.41 -19.09 -0.42
CA ALA A 15 -23.69 -19.65 -0.84
C ALA A 15 -23.90 -21.08 -0.32
N ILE A 16 -22.89 -21.95 -0.44
CA ILE A 16 -23.03 -23.40 -0.19
C ILE A 16 -22.37 -23.89 1.11
N GLY A 17 -21.64 -23.02 1.79
CA GLY A 17 -20.83 -23.34 2.97
C GLY A 17 -21.58 -23.18 4.30
N SER A 18 -20.82 -23.30 5.39
CA SER A 18 -21.35 -23.03 6.74
C SER A 18 -21.70 -21.55 6.90
N ARG A 19 -22.85 -21.25 7.50
CA ARG A 19 -23.27 -19.89 7.87
C ARG A 19 -22.29 -19.19 8.82
N HIS A 20 -21.46 -19.95 9.53
CA HIS A 20 -20.42 -19.44 10.43
C HIS A 20 -19.02 -19.44 9.78
N GLY A 21 -18.91 -19.87 8.53
CA GLY A 21 -17.68 -19.82 7.74
C GLY A 21 -17.25 -18.39 7.45
N ALA A 22 -15.96 -18.19 7.21
CA ALA A 22 -15.39 -16.86 6.99
C ALA A 22 -16.00 -16.13 5.78
N SER A 23 -16.25 -16.83 4.66
CA SER A 23 -16.89 -16.24 3.48
C SER A 23 -18.33 -15.77 3.76
N ALA A 24 -19.11 -16.56 4.52
CA ALA A 24 -20.46 -16.18 4.93
C ALA A 24 -20.44 -14.96 5.87
N LYS A 25 -19.45 -14.89 6.78
CA LYS A 25 -19.22 -13.72 7.65
C LYS A 25 -18.87 -12.47 6.85
N LEU A 26 -18.12 -12.61 5.75
CA LEU A 26 -17.76 -11.48 4.88
C LEU A 26 -19.01 -10.89 4.23
N LEU A 27 -19.87 -11.75 3.66
CA LEU A 27 -21.14 -11.33 3.10
C LEU A 27 -22.07 -10.74 4.16
N ALA A 28 -22.07 -11.28 5.37
CA ALA A 28 -22.82 -10.72 6.49
C ALA A 28 -22.32 -9.34 6.91
N ALA A 29 -21.01 -9.06 6.82
CA ALA A 29 -20.45 -7.73 7.07
C ALA A 29 -20.92 -6.73 6.01
N ALA A 30 -20.93 -7.13 4.73
CA ALA A 30 -21.50 -6.30 3.66
C ALA A 30 -22.99 -6.00 3.89
N LYS A 31 -23.79 -7.01 4.28
CA LYS A 31 -25.22 -6.83 4.62
C LYS A 31 -25.48 -5.88 5.79
N ARG A 32 -24.52 -5.74 6.71
CA ARG A 32 -24.60 -4.79 7.82
C ARG A 32 -24.04 -3.41 7.49
N HIS A 33 -23.54 -3.21 6.26
CA HIS A 33 -22.80 -2.02 5.85
C HIS A 33 -21.53 -1.77 6.67
N ASP A 34 -20.90 -2.83 7.19
CA ASP A 34 -19.56 -2.72 7.79
C ASP A 34 -18.48 -2.56 6.70
N ILE A 35 -18.78 -3.07 5.49
CA ILE A 35 -17.94 -2.99 4.28
C ILE A 35 -18.80 -2.72 3.05
N THR A 36 -18.20 -2.18 1.98
CA THR A 36 -18.75 -2.20 0.63
C THR A 36 -18.25 -3.44 -0.10
N LEU A 37 -19.14 -4.36 -0.47
CA LEU A 37 -18.80 -5.43 -1.42
C LEU A 37 -18.82 -4.86 -2.84
N LEU A 38 -17.76 -5.11 -3.60
CA LEU A 38 -17.68 -4.71 -5.00
C LEU A 38 -18.01 -5.88 -5.92
N ALA A 39 -18.67 -5.58 -7.05
CA ALA A 39 -18.94 -6.54 -8.10
C ALA A 39 -18.80 -5.91 -9.50
N CYS A 40 -18.58 -6.75 -10.49
CA CYS A 40 -18.63 -6.42 -11.92
C CYS A 40 -19.31 -7.57 -12.67
N ASN A 41 -19.57 -7.43 -13.98
CA ASN A 41 -20.31 -8.47 -14.69
C ASN A 41 -19.51 -9.77 -14.74
N ALA A 42 -18.20 -9.69 -14.98
CA ALA A 42 -17.33 -10.87 -15.03
C ALA A 42 -17.43 -11.71 -13.73
N LEU A 43 -17.42 -11.06 -12.56
CA LEU A 43 -17.57 -11.75 -11.27
C LEU A 43 -18.91 -12.45 -11.13
N ILE A 44 -20.00 -11.76 -11.47
CA ILE A 44 -21.36 -12.30 -11.32
C ILE A 44 -21.64 -13.41 -12.32
N ASP A 45 -21.16 -13.27 -13.55
CA ASP A 45 -21.26 -14.31 -14.59
C ASP A 45 -20.52 -15.57 -14.15
N GLU A 46 -19.30 -15.43 -13.63
CA GLU A 46 -18.51 -16.57 -13.15
C GLU A 46 -19.17 -17.25 -11.94
N VAL A 47 -19.65 -16.50 -10.95
CA VAL A 47 -20.38 -17.06 -9.80
C VAL A 47 -21.62 -17.84 -10.27
N THR A 48 -22.37 -17.27 -11.21
CA THR A 48 -23.57 -17.89 -11.79
C THR A 48 -23.23 -19.21 -12.49
N GLU A 49 -22.20 -19.21 -13.33
CA GLU A 49 -21.72 -20.41 -14.03
C GLU A 49 -21.25 -21.48 -13.02
N VAL A 50 -20.45 -21.08 -12.03
CA VAL A 50 -19.89 -22.02 -11.05
C VAL A 50 -21.02 -22.68 -10.24
N LEU A 51 -21.99 -21.91 -9.75
CA LEU A 51 -23.12 -22.45 -8.99
C LEU A 51 -24.00 -23.41 -9.80
N ALA A 52 -24.05 -23.24 -11.13
CA ALA A 52 -24.77 -24.15 -12.04
C ALA A 52 -24.06 -25.50 -12.25
N ARG A 53 -22.79 -25.65 -11.84
CA ARG A 53 -22.00 -26.88 -12.07
C ARG A 53 -22.66 -28.10 -11.41
N PRO A 54 -22.67 -29.28 -12.06
CA PRO A 54 -23.41 -30.45 -11.58
C PRO A 54 -23.09 -30.88 -10.14
N HIS A 55 -21.84 -30.78 -9.71
CA HIS A 55 -21.43 -31.17 -8.36
C HIS A 55 -21.87 -30.19 -7.27
N LEU A 56 -22.16 -28.93 -7.62
CA LEU A 56 -22.67 -27.92 -6.68
C LEU A 56 -24.19 -27.92 -6.59
N ARG A 57 -24.91 -28.31 -7.65
CA ARG A 57 -26.37 -28.52 -7.61
C ARG A 57 -26.85 -29.54 -6.58
N ALA A 58 -25.96 -30.44 -6.13
CA ALA A 58 -26.24 -31.36 -5.03
C ALA A 58 -26.26 -30.66 -3.65
N ARG A 59 -25.71 -29.45 -3.54
CA ARG A 59 -25.54 -28.68 -2.29
C ARG A 59 -26.41 -27.44 -2.22
N ILE A 60 -26.88 -26.93 -3.36
CA ILE A 60 -27.76 -25.76 -3.46
C ILE A 60 -28.75 -25.99 -4.61
N SER A 61 -30.02 -25.66 -4.39
CA SER A 61 -31.03 -25.74 -5.46
C SER A 61 -30.80 -24.63 -6.48
N GLU A 62 -31.27 -24.82 -7.71
CA GLU A 62 -31.21 -23.78 -8.75
C GLU A 62 -31.91 -22.49 -8.32
N GLN A 63 -33.07 -22.62 -7.66
CA GLN A 63 -33.81 -21.49 -7.12
C GLN A 63 -33.02 -20.75 -6.03
N ASP A 64 -32.38 -21.47 -5.11
CA ASP A 64 -31.57 -20.85 -4.06
C ASP A 64 -30.28 -20.23 -4.60
N ALA A 65 -29.68 -20.83 -5.63
CA ALA A 65 -28.50 -20.28 -6.30
C ALA A 65 -28.85 -18.97 -7.01
N GLN A 66 -29.96 -18.94 -7.76
CA GLN A 66 -30.45 -17.71 -8.39
C GLN A 66 -30.76 -16.63 -7.35
N ALA A 67 -31.48 -16.99 -6.28
CA ALA A 67 -31.80 -16.05 -5.21
C ALA A 67 -30.54 -15.52 -4.50
N PHE A 68 -29.49 -16.34 -4.38
CA PHE A 68 -28.20 -15.91 -3.86
C PHE A 68 -27.54 -14.89 -4.78
N VAL A 69 -27.44 -15.19 -6.09
CA VAL A 69 -26.85 -14.30 -7.10
C VAL A 69 -27.60 -12.96 -7.11
N ASP A 70 -28.93 -12.97 -7.20
CA ASP A 70 -29.76 -11.77 -7.16
C ASP A 70 -29.51 -10.96 -5.87
N GLY A 71 -29.35 -11.65 -4.75
CA GLY A 71 -29.00 -11.02 -3.47
C GLY A 71 -27.62 -10.36 -3.47
N VAL A 72 -26.63 -10.93 -4.16
CA VAL A 72 -25.29 -10.32 -4.32
C VAL A 72 -25.38 -9.11 -5.25
N ILE A 73 -26.10 -9.22 -6.37
CA ILE A 73 -26.32 -8.13 -7.34
C ILE A 73 -26.92 -6.89 -6.66
N LEU A 74 -27.90 -7.10 -5.77
CA LEU A 74 -28.57 -6.03 -5.02
C LEU A 74 -27.73 -5.46 -3.88
N LEU A 75 -26.82 -6.25 -3.32
CA LEU A 75 -25.99 -5.86 -2.18
C LEU A 75 -24.72 -5.11 -2.60
N ALA A 76 -24.13 -5.49 -3.73
CA ALA A 76 -22.83 -5.01 -4.15
C ALA A 76 -22.89 -3.61 -4.81
N GLU A 77 -21.79 -2.87 -4.68
CA GLU A 77 -21.53 -1.69 -5.50
C GLU A 77 -20.86 -2.13 -6.81
N TRP A 78 -21.38 -1.62 -7.93
CA TRP A 78 -20.98 -2.05 -9.26
C TRP A 78 -19.83 -1.23 -9.83
N VAL A 79 -18.81 -1.94 -10.31
CA VAL A 79 -17.67 -1.39 -11.04
C VAL A 79 -17.75 -1.88 -12.48
N GLN A 80 -17.53 -0.98 -13.43
CA GLN A 80 -17.56 -1.32 -14.85
C GLN A 80 -16.38 -2.24 -15.20
N ASP A 81 -16.65 -3.30 -15.98
CA ASP A 81 -15.58 -4.16 -16.47
C ASP A 81 -14.63 -3.39 -17.37
N ARG A 82 -13.33 -3.58 -17.12
CA ARG A 82 -12.27 -3.03 -17.94
C ARG A 82 -12.19 -3.81 -19.26
N PRO A 83 -11.91 -3.16 -20.41
CA PRO A 83 -11.64 -3.88 -21.65
C PRO A 83 -10.50 -4.88 -21.48
N GLU A 84 -10.62 -6.09 -22.04
CA GLU A 84 -9.66 -7.19 -21.86
C GLU A 84 -8.20 -6.76 -22.13
N SER A 85 -7.98 -5.95 -23.16
CA SER A 85 -6.66 -5.39 -23.51
C SER A 85 -5.98 -4.52 -22.44
N GLN A 86 -6.73 -4.09 -21.42
CA GLN A 86 -6.27 -3.22 -20.33
C GLN A 86 -6.27 -3.94 -18.97
N ILE A 87 -6.68 -5.22 -18.94
CA ILE A 87 -6.65 -6.03 -17.72
C ILE A 87 -5.19 -6.47 -17.48
N PRO A 88 -4.64 -6.25 -16.26
CA PRO A 88 -3.29 -6.67 -15.93
C PRO A 88 -3.19 -8.20 -15.98
N GLN A 89 -2.16 -8.72 -16.66
CA GLN A 89 -1.92 -10.15 -16.82
C GLN A 89 -0.93 -10.65 -15.76
N VAL A 90 -1.41 -10.84 -14.53
CA VAL A 90 -0.57 -11.03 -13.33
C VAL A 90 -0.91 -12.29 -12.54
N CYS A 91 -2.10 -12.82 -12.74
CA CYS A 91 -2.55 -14.07 -12.16
C CYS A 91 -1.95 -15.25 -12.93
N ALA A 92 -1.74 -16.36 -12.21
CA ALA A 92 -1.29 -17.61 -12.83
C ALA A 92 -2.37 -18.24 -13.73
N ASP A 93 -3.64 -18.02 -13.38
CA ASP A 93 -4.79 -18.28 -14.24
C ASP A 93 -5.24 -16.95 -14.86
N ALA A 94 -5.39 -16.92 -16.19
CA ALA A 94 -5.73 -15.68 -16.88
C ALA A 94 -7.16 -15.21 -16.54
N ASP A 95 -8.03 -16.17 -16.22
CA ASP A 95 -9.43 -15.91 -15.89
C ASP A 95 -9.58 -15.18 -14.54
N ASP A 96 -8.58 -15.25 -13.66
CA ASP A 96 -8.60 -14.52 -12.37
C ASP A 96 -8.18 -13.03 -12.51
N ASN A 97 -7.65 -12.62 -13.67
CA ASN A 97 -7.06 -11.27 -13.81
C ASN A 97 -8.09 -10.14 -13.68
N PHE A 98 -9.36 -10.39 -14.00
CA PHE A 98 -10.40 -9.37 -13.82
C PHE A 98 -10.57 -8.99 -12.34
N LEU A 99 -10.24 -9.88 -11.39
CA LEU A 99 -10.30 -9.57 -9.95
C LEU A 99 -9.33 -8.44 -9.58
N VAL A 100 -8.16 -8.39 -10.23
CA VAL A 100 -7.19 -7.33 -10.04
C VAL A 100 -7.68 -6.02 -10.66
N ALA A 101 -8.29 -6.07 -11.84
CA ALA A 101 -8.91 -4.88 -12.44
C ALA A 101 -10.05 -4.34 -11.57
N LEU A 102 -10.96 -5.20 -11.10
CA LEU A 102 -12.04 -4.86 -10.18
C LEU A 102 -11.51 -4.26 -8.87
N TYR A 103 -10.43 -4.82 -8.33
CA TYR A 103 -9.77 -4.27 -7.14
C TYR A 103 -9.28 -2.83 -7.37
N GLN A 104 -8.62 -2.58 -8.49
CA GLN A 104 -8.07 -1.26 -8.82
C GLN A 104 -9.16 -0.24 -9.13
N ASP A 105 -10.06 -0.57 -10.07
CA ASP A 105 -11.09 0.34 -10.57
C ASP A 105 -12.15 0.63 -9.52
N GLY A 106 -12.30 -0.29 -8.57
CA GLY A 106 -13.17 -0.13 -7.43
C GLY A 106 -12.51 0.48 -6.20
N ASP A 107 -11.26 0.95 -6.24
CA ASP A 107 -10.52 1.44 -5.06
C ASP A 107 -10.63 0.49 -3.85
N ALA A 108 -10.55 -0.81 -4.13
CA ALA A 108 -10.71 -1.83 -3.13
C ALA A 108 -9.52 -1.77 -2.17
N ALA A 109 -9.79 -1.96 -0.89
CA ALA A 109 -8.74 -2.14 0.09
C ALA A 109 -8.33 -3.60 0.22
N MET A 110 -9.23 -4.56 -0.07
CA MET A 110 -8.97 -5.99 0.10
C MET A 110 -9.53 -6.82 -1.06
N LEU A 111 -8.70 -7.70 -1.63
CA LEU A 111 -9.15 -8.82 -2.44
C LEU A 111 -9.16 -10.06 -1.54
N VAL A 112 -10.28 -10.75 -1.44
CA VAL A 112 -10.42 -11.93 -0.57
C VAL A 112 -10.59 -13.16 -1.44
N SER A 113 -9.69 -14.13 -1.29
CA SER A 113 -9.69 -15.36 -2.09
C SER A 113 -9.36 -16.59 -1.25
N GLY A 114 -10.09 -17.68 -1.48
CA GLY A 114 -9.75 -19.01 -0.97
C GLY A 114 -8.66 -19.72 -1.77
N ASP A 115 -8.42 -19.33 -3.02
CA ASP A 115 -7.42 -19.95 -3.89
C ASP A 115 -6.00 -19.57 -3.44
N LYS A 116 -5.11 -20.56 -3.38
CA LYS A 116 -3.71 -20.33 -3.03
C LYS A 116 -2.96 -19.59 -4.12
N LYS A 117 -3.31 -19.79 -5.40
CA LYS A 117 -2.68 -19.15 -6.55
C LYS A 117 -3.02 -17.65 -6.59
N VAL A 118 -4.30 -17.30 -6.41
CA VAL A 118 -4.73 -15.89 -6.31
C VAL A 118 -4.08 -15.22 -5.10
N ARG A 119 -3.98 -15.90 -3.95
CA ARG A 119 -3.27 -15.37 -2.77
C ARG A 119 -1.76 -15.21 -2.93
N GLN A 120 -1.16 -15.75 -4.00
CA GLN A 120 0.25 -15.56 -4.34
C GLN A 120 0.46 -14.42 -5.35
N ILE A 121 -0.61 -13.75 -5.79
CA ILE A 121 -0.48 -12.55 -6.64
C ILE A 121 0.38 -11.53 -5.91
N SER A 122 1.44 -11.12 -6.59
CA SER A 122 2.35 -10.07 -6.16
C SER A 122 2.25 -8.96 -7.18
N TYR A 123 1.44 -7.95 -6.87
CA TYR A 123 1.20 -6.83 -7.76
C TYR A 123 1.11 -5.52 -6.96
N PRO A 124 1.69 -4.41 -7.46
CA PRO A 124 1.71 -3.16 -6.73
C PRO A 124 0.31 -2.70 -6.29
N ASN A 125 0.20 -2.31 -5.01
CA ASN A 125 -1.02 -1.83 -4.37
C ASN A 125 -2.17 -2.85 -4.30
N VAL A 126 -1.97 -4.12 -4.64
CA VAL A 126 -3.01 -5.15 -4.55
C VAL A 126 -2.73 -6.04 -3.35
N HIS A 127 -3.69 -6.07 -2.42
CA HIS A 127 -3.56 -6.82 -1.17
C HIS A 127 -4.58 -7.95 -1.11
N VAL A 128 -4.08 -9.18 -1.17
CA VAL A 128 -4.90 -10.40 -1.18
C VAL A 128 -4.91 -11.07 0.20
N TYR A 129 -6.10 -11.41 0.67
CA TYR A 129 -6.35 -12.02 1.98
C TYR A 129 -7.02 -13.39 1.81
N SER A 130 -6.74 -14.30 2.75
CA SER A 130 -7.65 -15.43 2.95
C SER A 130 -8.96 -14.94 3.57
N PRO A 131 -10.08 -15.68 3.43
CA PRO A 131 -11.33 -15.30 4.08
C PRO A 131 -11.20 -15.13 5.60
N LEU A 132 -10.41 -15.99 6.25
CA LEU A 132 -10.21 -15.91 7.70
C LEU A 132 -9.40 -14.66 8.09
N ASP A 133 -8.32 -14.38 7.36
CA ASP A 133 -7.48 -13.21 7.63
C ASP A 133 -8.23 -11.91 7.37
N ALA A 134 -9.09 -11.88 6.33
CA ALA A 134 -9.96 -10.74 6.05
C ALA A 134 -10.91 -10.46 7.22
N ILE A 135 -11.62 -11.48 7.74
CA ILE A 135 -12.50 -11.31 8.90
C ILE A 135 -11.73 -10.87 10.15
N ASN A 136 -10.60 -11.52 10.45
CA ASN A 136 -9.78 -11.14 11.60
C ASN A 136 -9.34 -9.67 11.51
N THR A 137 -8.98 -9.22 10.30
CA THR A 137 -8.59 -7.84 10.04
C THR A 137 -9.76 -6.88 10.21
N LEU A 138 -10.95 -7.20 9.68
CA LEU A 138 -12.15 -6.38 9.84
C LEU A 138 -12.60 -6.25 11.31
N THR A 139 -12.32 -7.27 12.13
CA THR A 139 -12.68 -7.25 13.56
C THR A 139 -11.62 -6.61 14.45
N ARG A 140 -10.42 -6.33 13.94
CA ARG A 140 -9.39 -5.62 14.72
C ARG A 140 -9.79 -4.16 14.83
N GLN A 141 -10.01 -3.70 16.06
CA GLN A 141 -10.00 -2.27 16.36
C GLN A 141 -8.53 -1.83 16.39
N HIS A 142 -8.14 -0.94 15.49
CA HIS A 142 -6.88 -0.22 15.61
C HIS A 142 -7.13 1.01 16.51
N ASP A 143 -6.28 1.22 17.51
CA ASP A 143 -6.44 2.30 18.51
C ASP A 143 -6.38 3.71 17.89
N SER A 144 -5.83 3.83 16.69
CA SER A 144 -5.78 5.04 15.89
C SER A 144 -6.50 4.85 14.56
N ASP A 145 -7.69 5.44 14.45
CA ASP A 145 -8.49 5.67 13.24
C ASP A 145 -8.94 4.42 12.43
N ASP A 146 -10.17 4.44 11.93
CA ASP A 146 -10.79 3.35 11.14
C ASP A 146 -10.19 3.20 9.72
N GLY A 147 -9.18 3.99 9.37
CA GLY A 147 -8.57 4.08 8.05
C GLY A 147 -7.33 3.19 7.82
N PHE A 148 -6.80 2.54 8.86
CA PHE A 148 -5.57 1.73 8.76
C PHE A 148 -5.84 0.23 8.72
N LEU A 149 -5.09 -0.47 7.86
CA LEU A 149 -5.03 -1.92 7.84
C LEU A 149 -3.59 -2.40 8.11
N PRO A 150 -3.41 -3.62 8.65
CA PRO A 150 -2.09 -4.22 8.77
C PRO A 150 -1.39 -4.27 7.40
N GLY A 151 -0.14 -3.82 7.37
CA GLY A 151 0.73 -3.86 6.20
C GLY A 151 1.72 -5.04 6.26
N ARG A 152 2.32 -5.34 5.11
CA ARG A 152 3.40 -6.32 4.98
C ARG A 152 4.62 -5.63 4.37
N ALA A 153 5.81 -5.99 4.84
CA ALA A 153 7.04 -5.37 4.37
C ALA A 153 7.22 -5.60 2.85
N GLU A 154 6.96 -6.81 2.37
CA GLU A 154 7.03 -7.16 0.94
C GLU A 154 6.16 -6.23 0.08
N ASP A 155 4.91 -6.00 0.49
CA ASP A 155 3.97 -5.10 -0.19
C ASP A 155 4.48 -3.65 -0.21
N PHE A 156 5.10 -3.19 0.89
CA PHE A 156 5.73 -1.87 0.95
C PHE A 156 6.85 -1.75 -0.08
N TYR A 157 7.73 -2.74 -0.19
CA TYR A 157 8.82 -2.70 -1.18
C TYR A 157 8.29 -2.75 -2.62
N LEU A 158 7.24 -3.54 -2.90
CA LEU A 158 6.60 -3.57 -4.22
C LEU A 158 5.99 -2.21 -4.60
N HIS A 159 5.29 -1.56 -3.66
CA HIS A 159 4.75 -0.22 -3.85
C HIS A 159 5.87 0.80 -4.14
N VAL A 160 6.93 0.77 -3.34
CA VAL A 160 8.08 1.69 -3.48
C VAL A 160 8.78 1.54 -4.84
N ASP A 161 8.88 0.33 -5.38
CA ASP A 161 9.42 0.12 -6.73
C ASP A 161 8.47 0.63 -7.82
N ALA A 162 7.18 0.33 -7.70
CA ALA A 162 6.18 0.71 -8.69
C ALA A 162 6.01 2.23 -8.83
N GLU A 163 6.10 2.95 -7.72
CA GLU A 163 6.06 4.42 -7.69
C GLU A 163 7.40 5.06 -8.10
N GLY A 164 8.46 4.27 -8.31
CA GLY A 164 9.79 4.77 -8.66
C GLY A 164 10.49 5.52 -7.52
N ILE A 165 10.05 5.34 -6.28
CA ILE A 165 10.53 6.09 -5.11
C ILE A 165 11.61 5.34 -4.33
N ARG A 166 12.00 4.14 -4.78
CA ARG A 166 13.10 3.33 -4.24
C ARG A 166 14.36 4.14 -3.92
N PRO A 167 14.86 5.04 -4.79
CA PRO A 167 16.08 5.79 -4.50
C PRO A 167 15.96 6.70 -3.27
N LEU A 168 14.81 7.36 -3.10
CA LEU A 168 14.52 8.22 -1.94
C LEU A 168 14.39 7.41 -0.64
N VAL A 169 13.68 6.28 -0.69
CA VAL A 169 13.56 5.37 0.46
C VAL A 169 14.92 4.81 0.87
N THR A 170 15.74 4.43 -0.11
CA THR A 170 17.12 3.97 0.10
C THR A 170 17.99 5.05 0.74
N LEU A 171 17.93 6.28 0.23
CA LEU A 171 18.64 7.44 0.78
C LEU A 171 18.28 7.66 2.25
N TYR A 172 16.97 7.73 2.56
CA TYR A 172 16.49 7.91 3.93
C TYR A 172 16.90 6.75 4.84
N ALA A 173 16.62 5.51 4.44
CA ALA A 173 16.89 4.33 5.26
C ALA A 173 18.39 4.20 5.58
N TYR A 174 19.25 4.49 4.61
CA TYR A 174 20.69 4.47 4.81
C TYR A 174 21.16 5.61 5.73
N LEU A 175 20.70 6.86 5.51
CA LEU A 175 21.01 7.97 6.40
C LEU A 175 20.54 7.70 7.84
N HIS A 176 19.30 7.27 8.01
CA HIS A 176 18.70 6.94 9.30
C HIS A 176 19.52 5.86 10.03
N LYS A 177 19.87 4.76 9.33
CA LYS A 177 20.71 3.70 9.89
C LYS A 177 22.05 4.25 10.39
N GLN A 178 22.70 5.12 9.63
CA GLN A 178 24.00 5.68 10.01
C GLN A 178 23.90 6.69 11.16
N LEU A 179 22.83 7.49 11.20
CA LEU A 179 22.61 8.42 12.32
C LEU A 179 22.33 7.66 13.63
N MET A 180 21.52 6.60 13.59
CA MET A 180 21.10 5.88 14.80
C MET A 180 22.14 4.86 15.28
N PHE A 181 22.86 4.21 14.37
CA PHE A 181 23.71 3.05 14.70
C PHE A 181 25.16 3.16 14.21
N GLY A 182 25.49 4.15 13.39
CA GLY A 182 26.84 4.32 12.83
C GLY A 182 27.81 4.95 13.84
N SER A 183 29.09 4.56 13.74
CA SER A 183 30.15 5.23 14.49
C SER A 183 30.39 6.66 13.97
N PRO A 184 30.96 7.57 14.78
CA PRO A 184 31.26 8.93 14.33
C PRO A 184 32.16 8.99 13.09
N SER A 185 33.10 8.05 12.94
CA SER A 185 33.99 7.97 11.78
C SER A 185 33.27 7.53 10.51
N GLU A 186 32.36 6.55 10.61
CA GLU A 186 31.52 6.11 9.49
C GLU A 186 30.57 7.23 9.08
N LEU A 187 29.92 7.90 10.03
CA LEU A 187 29.02 9.00 9.74
C LEU A 187 29.74 10.16 9.04
N SER A 188 30.95 10.49 9.49
CA SER A 188 31.78 11.54 8.88
C SER A 188 32.17 11.22 7.42
N SER A 189 32.41 9.94 7.09
CA SER A 189 32.78 9.52 5.75
C SER A 189 31.60 9.42 4.79
N ILE A 190 30.41 9.06 5.29
CA ILE A 190 29.22 8.87 4.44
C ILE A 190 28.41 10.16 4.23
N LEU A 191 28.33 11.09 5.18
CA LEU A 191 27.52 12.31 5.05
C LEU A 191 27.81 13.13 3.77
N PRO A 192 29.08 13.33 3.32
CA PRO A 192 29.37 14.04 2.08
C PRO A 192 28.73 13.42 0.82
N ASN A 193 28.38 12.13 0.88
CA ASN A 193 27.79 11.39 -0.22
C ASN A 193 26.25 11.43 -0.21
N LEU A 194 25.63 11.77 0.92
CA LEU A 194 24.17 11.74 1.10
C LEU A 194 23.54 13.11 1.24
N ILE A 195 24.31 14.11 1.67
CA ILE A 195 23.82 15.47 1.95
C ILE A 195 24.16 16.40 0.79
N VAL A 196 23.27 17.35 0.48
CA VAL A 196 23.55 18.44 -0.45
C VAL A 196 24.82 19.18 0.04
N PRO A 197 25.88 19.35 -0.78
CA PRO A 197 27.18 19.81 -0.28
C PRO A 197 27.14 21.13 0.50
N GLU A 198 26.30 22.07 0.07
CA GLU A 198 26.08 23.37 0.69
C GLU A 198 25.48 23.27 2.10
N ARG A 199 24.81 22.16 2.42
CA ARG A 199 24.16 21.88 3.70
C ARG A 199 25.03 21.02 4.62
N LEU A 200 26.11 20.42 4.10
CA LEU A 200 26.98 19.52 4.86
C LEU A 200 27.53 20.12 6.18
N PRO A 201 27.99 21.39 6.24
CA PRO A 201 28.46 21.98 7.50
C PRO A 201 27.39 22.00 8.59
N LEU A 202 26.15 22.33 8.22
CA LEU A 202 25.00 22.37 9.13
C LEU A 202 24.65 20.98 9.67
N PHE A 203 24.66 19.96 8.80
CA PHE A 203 24.42 18.58 9.22
C PHE A 203 25.49 18.10 10.20
N ARG A 204 26.77 18.42 9.95
CA ARG A 204 27.88 18.03 10.83
C ARG A 204 27.79 18.67 12.21
N SER A 205 27.34 19.92 12.31
CA SER A 205 27.21 20.61 13.61
C SER A 205 25.98 20.17 14.41
N ASN A 206 24.99 19.53 13.78
CA ASN A 206 23.67 19.28 14.37
C ASN A 206 23.30 17.78 14.46
N ILE A 207 24.30 16.88 14.48
CA ILE A 207 24.05 15.41 14.50
C ILE A 207 23.11 14.99 15.63
N ASP A 208 23.33 15.46 16.85
CA ASP A 208 22.52 15.04 18.00
C ASP A 208 21.09 15.57 17.93
N ALA A 209 20.88 16.77 17.39
CA ALA A 209 19.54 17.31 17.13
C ALA A 209 18.80 16.48 16.07
N MET A 210 19.49 16.07 15.00
CA MET A 210 18.89 15.21 13.97
C MET A 210 18.55 13.83 14.49
N ARG A 211 19.40 13.25 15.35
CA ARG A 211 19.10 11.99 16.04
C ARG A 211 17.83 12.12 16.88
N ALA A 212 17.72 13.19 17.66
CA ALA A 212 16.53 13.44 18.48
C ALA A 212 15.25 13.64 17.62
N LEU A 213 15.35 14.32 16.48
CA LEU A 213 14.21 14.51 15.56
C LEU A 213 13.75 13.19 14.92
N LEU A 214 14.72 12.37 14.47
CA LEU A 214 14.47 11.10 13.79
C LEU A 214 14.16 9.95 14.74
N ASP A 215 14.37 10.14 16.04
CA ASP A 215 14.04 9.12 17.04
C ASP A 215 12.55 8.80 17.00
N ASN A 216 12.25 7.50 17.07
CA ASN A 216 10.89 6.97 17.02
C ASN A 216 10.04 7.50 15.84
N ARG A 217 10.63 7.63 14.64
CA ARG A 217 9.90 7.99 13.40
C ARG A 217 9.69 6.79 12.48
N SER A 218 8.56 6.82 11.77
CA SER A 218 8.23 5.90 10.67
C SER A 218 8.33 6.62 9.33
N LEU A 219 8.22 5.88 8.22
CA LEU A 219 8.19 6.44 6.88
C LEU A 219 6.79 6.30 6.29
N TYR A 220 6.18 7.41 5.89
CA TYR A 220 5.01 7.39 5.04
C TYR A 220 5.44 7.22 3.59
N SER A 221 5.03 6.12 2.96
CA SER A 221 5.59 5.67 1.68
C SER A 221 5.23 6.54 0.49
N ARG A 222 4.28 7.48 0.60
CA ARG A 222 3.95 8.40 -0.50
C ARG A 222 4.73 9.72 -0.33
N PRO A 223 5.76 10.00 -1.16
CA PRO A 223 6.41 11.30 -1.14
C PRO A 223 5.48 12.42 -1.61
N SER A 224 5.87 13.67 -1.35
CA SER A 224 5.28 14.86 -1.96
C SER A 224 6.34 15.54 -2.83
N TYR A 225 6.08 15.69 -4.12
CA TYR A 225 6.99 16.40 -5.03
C TYR A 225 6.57 17.86 -5.12
N ALA A 226 7.37 18.77 -4.55
CA ALA A 226 7.13 20.20 -4.63
C ALA A 226 7.68 20.81 -5.93
N ALA A 227 8.63 20.13 -6.58
CA ALA A 227 9.15 20.40 -7.91
C ALA A 227 9.71 19.08 -8.50
N PRO A 228 10.01 19.00 -9.81
CA PRO A 228 10.60 17.79 -10.41
C PRO A 228 11.90 17.31 -9.75
N ASP A 229 12.63 18.22 -9.12
CA ASP A 229 13.89 18.01 -8.41
C ASP A 229 13.78 18.18 -6.89
N VAL A 230 12.61 18.50 -6.33
CA VAL A 230 12.41 18.71 -4.88
C VAL A 230 11.33 17.78 -4.35
N CYS A 231 11.72 16.90 -3.42
CA CYS A 231 10.84 15.90 -2.82
C CYS A 231 10.80 16.04 -1.29
N HIS A 232 9.64 15.84 -0.71
CA HIS A 232 9.43 15.77 0.74
C HIS A 232 9.00 14.36 1.13
N LEU A 233 9.84 13.66 1.90
CA LEU A 233 9.45 12.44 2.59
C LEU A 233 8.82 12.82 3.93
N ARG A 234 7.71 12.17 4.26
CA ARG A 234 6.93 12.41 5.47
C ARG A 234 7.26 11.34 6.51
N LEU A 235 7.62 11.77 7.71
CA LEU A 235 8.12 10.92 8.78
C LEU A 235 7.26 11.07 10.04
N PRO A 236 6.09 10.41 10.11
CA PRO A 236 5.22 10.48 11.28
C PRO A 236 5.85 9.74 12.47
N PRO A 237 5.33 9.92 13.69
CA PRO A 237 5.64 9.05 14.83
C PRO A 237 5.50 7.57 14.48
N ASN A 238 6.41 6.76 15.01
CA ASN A 238 6.34 5.32 14.85
C ASN A 238 5.25 4.75 15.75
N THR A 239 4.28 4.07 15.14
CA THR A 239 3.17 3.39 15.82
C THR A 239 3.57 2.00 16.35
N GLY A 240 4.78 1.52 16.03
CA GLY A 240 5.25 0.18 16.36
C GLY A 240 4.75 -0.92 15.42
N GLU A 241 3.83 -0.59 14.52
CA GLU A 241 3.24 -1.51 13.55
C GLU A 241 3.39 -0.97 12.13
N LEU A 242 3.68 -1.87 11.18
CA LEU A 242 3.58 -1.54 9.76
C LEU A 242 2.11 -1.55 9.37
N VAL A 243 1.60 -0.37 9.04
CA VAL A 243 0.22 -0.19 8.59
C VAL A 243 0.17 0.40 7.18
N ARG A 244 -0.90 0.12 6.47
CA ARG A 244 -1.25 0.77 5.21
C ARG A 244 -2.55 1.55 5.38
N SER A 245 -2.61 2.71 4.75
CA SER A 245 -3.85 3.47 4.72
C SER A 245 -4.76 2.99 3.59
N THR A 246 -6.07 3.03 3.84
CA THR A 246 -7.12 2.71 2.87
C THR A 246 -7.74 3.95 2.23
N ARG A 247 -7.32 5.13 2.67
CA ARG A 247 -7.76 6.45 2.20
C ARG A 247 -6.62 7.46 2.36
N ASP A 248 -6.83 8.70 1.93
CA ASP A 248 -5.94 9.78 2.36
C ASP A 248 -6.08 10.00 3.87
N ILE A 249 -4.95 10.09 4.56
CA ILE A 249 -4.88 10.29 6.01
C ILE A 249 -4.26 11.65 6.32
N VAL A 250 -4.82 12.29 7.35
CA VAL A 250 -4.16 13.41 8.01
C VAL A 250 -3.08 12.82 8.89
N LEU A 251 -1.82 13.16 8.61
CA LEU A 251 -0.71 12.72 9.44
C LEU A 251 -0.70 13.52 10.76
N PRO A 252 -0.17 12.96 11.86
CA PRO A 252 -0.03 13.65 13.14
C PRO A 252 0.69 15.01 13.01
N GLU A 253 0.31 16.00 13.83
CA GLU A 253 0.88 17.35 13.77
C GLU A 253 2.40 17.39 13.98
N ASP A 254 2.96 16.43 14.73
CA ASP A 254 4.38 16.32 14.99
C ASP A 254 5.13 15.49 13.92
N THR A 255 4.49 15.21 12.79
CA THR A 255 5.13 14.62 11.60
C THR A 255 6.25 15.54 11.11
N ILE A 256 7.45 15.00 10.98
CA ILE A 256 8.58 15.74 10.40
C ILE A 256 8.76 15.39 8.93
N PHE A 257 9.55 16.19 8.23
CA PHE A 257 9.80 16.08 6.81
C PHE A 257 11.30 15.99 6.55
N LEU A 258 11.68 15.06 5.68
CA LEU A 258 12.97 15.09 5.02
C LEU A 258 12.78 15.73 3.65
N THR A 259 13.40 16.88 3.44
CA THR A 259 13.50 17.51 2.12
C THR A 259 14.71 16.96 1.39
N ALA A 260 14.46 16.34 0.23
CA ALA A 260 15.47 15.84 -0.68
C ALA A 260 15.50 16.69 -1.96
N LEU A 261 16.70 16.86 -2.51
CA LEU A 261 16.95 17.56 -3.76
C LEU A 261 17.65 16.61 -4.72
N ARG A 262 17.16 16.52 -5.96
CA ARG A 262 17.83 15.77 -7.03
C ARG A 262 18.97 16.62 -7.56
N CYS A 263 20.16 16.04 -7.57
CA CYS A 263 21.42 16.73 -7.84
C CYS A 263 22.16 16.06 -9.02
N PRO A 264 21.75 16.28 -10.28
CA PRO A 264 22.27 15.54 -11.43
C PRO A 264 23.78 15.66 -11.67
N ASP A 265 24.40 16.73 -11.16
CA ASP A 265 25.84 16.97 -11.17
C ASP A 265 26.63 16.11 -10.16
N LEU A 266 25.94 15.45 -9.21
CA LEU A 266 26.57 14.59 -8.22
C LEU A 266 26.32 13.13 -8.56
N GLU A 267 27.38 12.39 -8.89
CA GLU A 267 27.30 10.94 -9.09
C GLU A 267 26.82 10.21 -7.85
N ASP A 268 26.07 9.13 -8.05
CA ASP A 268 25.64 8.27 -6.95
C ASP A 268 26.83 7.63 -6.20
N PRO A 269 26.71 7.45 -4.87
CA PRO A 269 27.72 6.71 -4.12
C PRO A 269 27.84 5.29 -4.71
N PRO A 270 29.05 4.74 -4.93
CA PRO A 270 29.24 3.42 -5.56
C PRO A 270 28.53 2.25 -4.87
N TRP A 271 28.17 2.42 -3.59
CA TRP A 271 27.50 1.41 -2.76
C TRP A 271 26.01 1.70 -2.53
N LEU A 272 25.46 2.76 -3.13
CA LEU A 272 24.09 3.19 -2.85
C LEU A 272 23.45 3.87 -4.08
N ALA A 273 22.49 3.18 -4.70
CA ALA A 273 21.69 3.75 -5.79
C ALA A 273 20.62 4.69 -5.21
N VAL A 274 20.81 5.99 -5.39
CA VAL A 274 19.93 7.07 -4.89
C VAL A 274 19.46 7.99 -6.01
N ASP A 275 19.77 7.71 -7.27
CA ASP A 275 19.31 8.45 -8.45
C ASP A 275 19.51 9.96 -8.31
N HIS A 276 20.74 10.32 -7.91
CA HIS A 276 21.18 11.70 -7.68
C HIS A 276 20.46 12.44 -6.55
N TRP A 277 19.54 11.80 -5.81
CA TRP A 277 18.89 12.43 -4.66
C TRP A 277 19.86 12.63 -3.51
N ARG A 278 19.80 13.80 -2.88
CA ARG A 278 20.55 14.16 -1.67
C ARG A 278 19.64 14.82 -0.66
N VAL A 279 19.93 14.63 0.62
CA VAL A 279 19.17 15.28 1.69
C VAL A 279 19.58 16.73 1.81
N PHE A 280 18.59 17.62 1.82
CA PHE A 280 18.76 19.06 1.94
C PHE A 280 18.46 19.56 3.36
N HIS A 281 17.40 19.05 3.99
CA HIS A 281 16.95 19.47 5.31
C HIS A 281 16.07 18.39 5.97
N ILE A 282 16.04 18.35 7.30
CA ILE A 282 15.15 17.48 8.09
C ILE A 282 14.59 18.31 9.23
N ASP A 283 13.26 18.51 9.28
CA ASP A 283 12.60 19.36 10.29
C ASP A 283 11.08 19.18 10.28
N LEU A 284 10.37 19.89 11.18
CA LEU A 284 8.90 19.94 11.21
C LEU A 284 8.28 20.56 9.95
N ASP A 285 8.95 21.55 9.36
CA ASP A 285 8.47 22.21 8.15
C ASP A 285 9.27 21.77 6.91
N PRO A 286 8.61 21.33 5.82
CA PRO A 286 9.29 21.04 4.58
C PRO A 286 9.81 22.34 3.93
N VAL A 287 10.99 22.28 3.30
CA VAL A 287 11.55 23.46 2.64
C VAL A 287 10.91 23.61 1.25
N PRO A 288 10.25 24.75 0.96
CA PRO A 288 9.67 24.99 -0.37
C PRO A 288 10.77 25.27 -1.41
N PRO A 289 10.54 24.97 -2.70
CA PRO A 289 11.51 25.22 -3.76
C PRO A 289 12.02 26.67 -3.80
N SER A 290 11.16 27.65 -3.50
CA SER A 290 11.52 29.07 -3.46
C SER A 290 12.55 29.44 -2.39
N ALA A 291 12.72 28.61 -1.36
CA ALA A 291 13.71 28.79 -0.30
C ALA A 291 15.01 28.01 -0.56
N ILE A 292 15.06 27.21 -1.64
CA ILE A 292 16.26 26.48 -2.05
C ILE A 292 17.06 27.40 -2.99
N GLY A 293 18.21 27.87 -2.50
CA GLY A 293 19.11 28.71 -3.29
C GLY A 293 19.65 27.98 -4.52
N ALA A 294 20.09 28.75 -5.52
CA ALA A 294 20.74 28.18 -6.70
C ALA A 294 21.98 27.38 -6.28
N ARG A 295 22.10 26.15 -6.79
CA ARG A 295 23.29 25.32 -6.57
C ARG A 295 24.46 25.82 -7.39
N SER A 296 25.64 25.81 -6.79
CA SER A 296 26.87 26.05 -7.54
C SER A 296 27.22 24.76 -8.28
N PRO A 297 27.26 24.73 -9.62
CA PRO A 297 27.68 23.54 -10.34
C PRO A 297 29.11 23.18 -9.91
N ARG A 298 29.34 21.89 -9.64
CA ARG A 298 30.66 21.35 -9.34
C ARG A 298 31.35 20.82 -10.59
#